data_AF-A0A1H0VND5-F1
#
_entry.id   AF-A0A1H0VND5-F1
#
_cell.length_a   1.000
_cell.length_b   1.000
_cell.length_c   1.000
_cell.angle_alpha   90.00
_cell.angle_beta   90.00
_cell.angle_gamma   90.00
#
_symmetry.space_group_name_H-M   'P 1'
#
loop_
_entity.id
_entity.type
_entity.pdbx_description
1 polymer ?
#
loop_
_entity_poly.entity_id
_entity_poly.type
_entity_poly.pdbx_seq_one_letter_code
_entity_poly.pdbx_strand_id
1 'polypeptide(L)'
;MTPSVAVAAVTFDRPRELAVLLDAINSQTAAVRSICLVDSGTVPSKDVADRHANVDYVRSQANLGGAGGFSLAILKAVASGADWIWMMDDD
;
A
#
# COMPACT_ATOMS: atom_id res chain seq x y z
N MET A 1 -17.25 0.06 18.46
CA MET A 1 -16.66 -0.45 17.21
C MET A 1 -15.18 -0.12 17.23
N THR A 2 -14.32 -1.06 16.86
CA THR A 2 -12.90 -0.76 16.66
C THR A 2 -12.77 -0.01 15.33
N PRO A 3 -12.10 1.15 15.28
CA PRO A 3 -11.94 1.89 14.03
C PRO A 3 -11.15 1.07 13.02
N SER A 4 -11.55 1.14 11.75
CA SER A 4 -10.89 0.48 10.63
C SER A 4 -9.82 1.38 10.02
N VAL A 5 -8.67 0.80 9.68
CA VAL A 5 -7.53 1.52 9.07
C VAL A 5 -7.23 0.93 7.70
N ALA A 6 -7.13 1.80 6.69
CA ALA A 6 -6.53 1.47 5.40
C ALA A 6 -5.14 2.12 5.30
N VAL A 7 -4.14 1.36 4.84
CA VAL A 7 -2.81 1.90 4.56
C VAL A 7 -2.76 2.41 3.13
N ALA A 8 -2.22 3.60 2.93
CA ALA A 8 -1.84 4.13 1.62
C ALA A 8 -0.31 4.09 1.52
N ALA A 9 0.21 3.29 0.60
CA ALA A 9 1.64 3.10 0.40
C ALA A 9 2.01 3.22 -1.08
N VAL A 10 3.25 3.62 -1.34
CA VAL A 10 3.84 3.69 -2.67
C VAL A 10 5.12 2.87 -2.71
N THR A 11 5.48 2.34 -3.88
CA THR A 11 6.77 1.66 -4.06
C THR A 11 7.38 1.98 -5.41
N PHE A 12 8.72 1.96 -5.46
CA PHE A 12 9.50 2.14 -6.68
C PHE A 12 10.73 1.23 -6.66
N ASP A 13 10.67 0.10 -7.37
CA ASP A 13 11.79 -0.84 -7.57
C ASP A 13 12.50 -1.31 -6.29
N ARG A 14 11.75 -1.47 -5.19
CA ARG A 14 12.23 -1.91 -3.86
C ARG A 14 11.50 -3.16 -3.36
N PRO A 15 11.57 -4.30 -4.08
CA PRO A 15 10.78 -5.48 -3.74
C PRO A 15 11.16 -6.12 -2.38
N ARG A 16 12.36 -5.87 -1.86
CA ARG A 16 12.80 -6.43 -0.57
C ARG A 16 12.23 -5.65 0.60
N GLU A 17 12.38 -4.33 0.57
CA GLU A 17 11.86 -3.40 1.55
C GLU A 17 10.33 -3.48 1.58
N LEU A 18 9.69 -3.52 0.40
CA LEU A 18 8.26 -3.76 0.29
C LEU A 18 7.82 -5.05 0.98
N ALA A 19 8.55 -6.15 0.81
CA ALA A 19 8.21 -7.41 1.49
C ALA A 19 8.26 -7.25 3.02
N VAL A 20 9.32 -6.61 3.54
CA VAL A 20 9.46 -6.32 4.98
C VAL A 20 8.32 -5.43 5.48
N LEU A 21 7.95 -4.39 4.73
CA LEU A 21 6.84 -3.51 5.05
C LEU A 21 5.52 -4.28 5.16
N LEU A 22 5.18 -5.06 4.13
CA LEU A 22 3.90 -5.77 4.09
C LEU A 22 3.82 -6.84 5.18
N ASP A 23 4.92 -7.53 5.47
CA ASP A 23 5.02 -8.46 6.61
C ASP A 23 4.82 -7.72 7.94
N ALA A 24 5.50 -6.59 8.13
CA ALA A 24 5.42 -5.81 9.36
C ALA A 24 4.03 -5.23 9.61
N ILE A 25 3.36 -4.70 8.57
CA ILE A 25 1.97 -4.22 8.65
C ILE A 25 1.02 -5.37 9.02
N ASN A 26 1.20 -6.55 8.43
CA ASN A 26 0.34 -7.70 8.71
C ASN A 26 0.62 -8.36 10.07
N SER A 27 1.76 -8.08 10.71
CA SER A 27 2.08 -8.51 12.07
C SER A 27 1.58 -7.57 13.18
N GLN A 28 0.95 -6.44 12.84
CA GLN A 28 0.46 -5.49 13.83
C GLN A 28 -0.62 -6.11 14.74
N THR A 29 -0.62 -5.69 16.01
CA THR A 29 -1.61 -6.16 17.00
C THR A 29 -3.03 -5.62 16.73
N ALA A 30 -3.12 -4.48 16.03
CA ALA A 30 -4.36 -3.97 15.47
C ALA A 30 -4.41 -4.29 13.97
N ALA A 31 -5.44 -5.03 13.54
CA ALA A 31 -5.56 -5.48 12.17
C ALA A 31 -5.78 -4.31 11.20
N VAL A 32 -4.97 -4.23 10.15
CA VAL A 32 -5.17 -3.32 9.02
C VAL A 32 -6.17 -3.94 8.04
N ARG A 33 -7.21 -3.18 7.70
CA ARG A 33 -8.30 -3.64 6.83
C ARG A 33 -7.83 -3.90 5.40
N SER A 34 -7.04 -2.98 4.86
CA SER A 34 -6.53 -3.03 3.49
C SER A 34 -5.26 -2.20 3.35
N ILE A 35 -4.41 -2.61 2.42
CA ILE A 35 -3.20 -1.88 2.03
C ILE A 35 -3.35 -1.47 0.56
N CYS A 36 -3.62 -0.21 0.30
CA CYS A 36 -3.67 0.37 -1.03
C CYS A 36 -2.24 0.69 -1.48
N LEU A 37 -1.64 -0.21 -2.26
CA LEU A 37 -0.26 -0.12 -2.70
C LEU A 37 -0.19 0.36 -4.15
N VAL A 38 0.39 1.54 -4.37
CA VAL A 38 0.66 2.05 -5.72
C VAL A 38 2.12 1.79 -6.09
N ASP A 39 2.31 0.88 -7.03
CA ASP A 39 3.61 0.55 -7.61
C ASP A 39 3.88 1.44 -8.82
N SER A 40 4.84 2.35 -8.67
CA SER A 40 5.33 3.24 -9.71
C SER A 40 6.72 2.86 -10.23
N GLY A 41 7.24 1.69 -9.83
CA GLY A 41 8.56 1.18 -10.23
C GLY A 41 8.69 0.98 -11.73
N THR A 42 9.87 0.64 -12.21
CA THR A 42 10.05 0.18 -13.60
C THR A 42 9.71 -1.30 -13.76
N VAL A 43 9.87 -2.10 -12.70
CA VAL A 43 9.54 -3.52 -12.66
C VAL A 43 8.35 -3.75 -11.73
N PRO A 44 7.31 -4.51 -12.14
CA PRO A 44 6.18 -4.81 -11.27
C PRO A 44 6.59 -5.58 -10.01
N SER A 45 6.20 -5.08 -8.84
CA SER A 45 6.33 -5.77 -7.55
C SER A 45 5.13 -6.65 -7.21
N LYS A 46 4.36 -7.07 -8.22
CA LYS A 46 3.10 -7.82 -8.06
C LYS A 46 3.29 -9.14 -7.29
N ASP A 47 4.37 -9.86 -7.53
CA ASP A 47 4.67 -11.12 -6.85
C ASP A 47 4.93 -10.95 -5.34
N VAL A 48 5.33 -9.76 -4.91
CA VAL A 48 5.48 -9.42 -3.48
C VAL A 48 4.11 -9.10 -2.88
N ALA A 49 3.32 -8.28 -3.57
CA ALA A 49 1.98 -7.91 -3.15
C ALA A 49 1.02 -9.10 -3.04
N ASP A 50 1.05 -10.01 -4.02
CA ASP A 50 0.14 -11.17 -4.11
C ASP A 50 0.31 -12.19 -2.96
N ARG A 51 1.35 -12.05 -2.13
CA ARG A 51 1.55 -12.86 -0.91
C ARG A 51 0.56 -12.49 0.21
N HIS A 52 -0.08 -11.32 0.12
CA HIS A 52 -0.95 -10.78 1.16
C HIS A 52 -2.33 -10.47 0.60
N ALA A 53 -3.35 -11.16 1.12
CA ALA A 53 -4.72 -11.05 0.59
C ALA A 53 -5.40 -9.69 0.82
N ASN A 54 -4.88 -8.87 1.75
CA ASN A 54 -5.39 -7.53 2.04
C ASN A 54 -4.68 -6.42 1.25
N VAL A 55 -3.77 -6.75 0.32
CA VAL A 55 -3.10 -5.76 -0.52
C VAL A 55 -3.91 -5.52 -1.80
N ASP A 56 -4.36 -4.29 -1.95
CA ASP A 56 -4.96 -3.77 -3.17
C ASP A 56 -3.87 -3.14 -4.04
N TYR A 57 -3.21 -3.98 -4.83
CA TYR A 57 -2.10 -3.60 -5.69
C TYR A 57 -2.56 -2.82 -6.92
N VAL A 58 -1.94 -1.67 -7.15
CA VAL A 58 -2.16 -0.83 -8.32
C VAL A 58 -0.86 -0.58 -9.04
N ARG A 59 -0.81 -1.02 -10.29
CA ARG A 59 0.28 -0.67 -11.19
C ARG A 59 0.05 0.72 -11.78
N SER A 60 0.89 1.70 -11.43
CA SER A 60 0.93 2.97 -12.14
C SER A 60 1.65 2.80 -13.47
N GLN A 61 1.08 3.34 -14.55
CA GLN A 61 1.70 3.33 -15.88
C GLN A 61 2.75 4.44 -16.07
N ALA A 62 2.82 5.39 -15.12
CA ALA A 62 3.78 6.48 -15.12
C ALA A 62 4.29 6.74 -13.70
N ASN A 63 5.57 7.07 -13.57
CA ASN A 63 6.11 7.56 -12.31
C ASN A 63 5.75 9.05 -12.16
N LEU A 64 4.73 9.33 -11.34
CA LEU A 64 4.25 10.68 -11.02
C LEU A 64 4.92 11.25 -9.75
N GLY A 65 5.99 10.61 -9.27
CA GLY A 65 6.62 10.88 -7.99
C GLY A 65 5.73 10.50 -6.80
N GLY A 66 6.24 10.75 -5.58
CA GLY A 66 5.54 10.41 -4.35
C GLY A 66 4.16 11.08 -4.24
N ALA A 67 4.04 12.35 -4.61
CA ALA A 67 2.76 13.08 -4.57
C ALA A 67 1.69 12.42 -5.45
N GLY A 68 2.04 12.02 -6.68
CA GLY A 68 1.10 11.35 -7.58
C GLY A 68 0.76 9.94 -7.13
N GLY A 69 1.76 9.17 -6.67
CA GLY A 69 1.55 7.82 -6.14
C GLY A 69 0.65 7.82 -4.90
N PHE A 70 0.95 8.66 -3.91
CA PHE A 70 0.14 8.78 -2.70
C PHE A 70 -1.24 9.35 -2.99
N SER A 71 -1.39 10.29 -3.92
CA SER A 71 -2.72 10.77 -4.32
C SER A 71 -3.63 9.62 -4.77
N LEU A 72 -3.12 8.70 -5.60
CA LEU A 72 -3.87 7.53 -6.03
C LEU A 72 -4.11 6.53 -4.89
N ALA A 73 -3.10 6.27 -4.05
CA ALA A 73 -3.23 5.36 -2.91
C ALA A 73 -4.28 5.85 -1.89
N ILE A 74 -4.27 7.15 -1.57
CA ILE A 74 -5.23 7.79 -0.68
C ILE A 74 -6.64 7.74 -1.29
N LEU A 75 -6.81 8.01 -2.58
CA LEU A 75 -8.13 7.92 -3.24
C LEU A 75 -8.72 6.51 -3.09
N LYS A 76 -7.90 5.46 -3.23
CA LYS A 76 -8.35 4.08 -3.03
C LYS A 76 -8.63 3.75 -1.57
N ALA A 77 -7.82 4.26 -0.63
CA ALA A 77 -8.06 4.09 0.80
C ALA A 77 -9.34 4.82 1.27
N VAL A 78 -9.67 5.98 0.69
CA VAL A 78 -10.98 6.64 0.90
C VAL A 78 -12.11 5.75 0.35
N ALA A 79 -11.95 5.23 -0.86
CA ALA A 79 -12.96 4.38 -1.49
C ALA A 79 -13.19 3.04 -0.75
N SER A 80 -12.23 2.56 0.05
CA SER A 80 -12.41 1.34 0.86
C SER A 80 -13.36 1.53 2.04
N GLY A 81 -13.73 2.78 2.36
CA GLY A 81 -14.63 3.15 3.45
C GLY A 81 -14.01 2.98 4.84
N ALA A 82 -12.68 3.03 4.95
CA ALA A 82 -12.01 2.95 6.24
C ALA A 82 -12.20 4.24 7.05
N ASP A 83 -12.21 4.12 8.38
CA ASP A 83 -12.36 5.28 9.28
C ASP A 83 -11.12 6.16 9.29
N TRP A 84 -9.94 5.53 9.13
CA TRP A 84 -8.65 6.20 9.09
C TRP A 84 -7.80 5.73 7.91
N ILE A 85 -6.98 6.65 7.41
CA ILE A 85 -5.94 6.37 6.43
C ILE A 85 -4.60 6.55 7.11
N TRP A 86 -3.77 5.51 7.05
CA TRP A 86 -2.38 5.56 7.47
C TRP A 86 -1.50 5.65 6.22
N MET A 87 -0.81 6.77 6.04
CA MET A 87 0.18 6.93 4.98
C MET A 87 1.54 6.38 5.43
N MET A 88 2.20 5.61 4.58
CA MET A 88 3.46 4.95 4.89
C MET A 88 4.33 4.81 3.63
N ASP A 89 5.64 5.07 3.74
CA ASP A 89 6.63 4.76 2.70
C ASP A 89 7.03 3.28 2.75
N ASP A 90 7.73 2.80 1.71
CA ASP A 90 8.14 1.40 1.60
C ASP A 90 9.49 1.04 2.25
N ASP A 91 10.21 2.02 2.79
CA ASP A 91 11.52 1.87 3.44
C ASP A 91 11.54 2.13 4.97
#